data_AF-A0A974YPS5-F1
#
_entry.id   AF-A0A974YPS5-F1
#
_cell.length_a   1.000
_cell.length_b   1.000
_cell.length_c   1.000
_cell.angle_alpha   90.00
_cell.angle_beta   90.00
_cell.angle_gamma   90.00
#
_symmetry.space_group_name_H-M   'P 1'
#
loop_
_entity.id
_entity.type
_entity.pdbx_description
1 polymer ?
#
loop_
_entity_poly.entity_id
_entity_poly.type
_entity_poly.pdbx_seq_one_letter_code
_entity_poly.pdbx_strand_id
1 'polypeptide(L)'
;MEPSTPPQDPMLDATLRELADIALPPPVSMMPATWGWAVLAAVVALTLAFFLWRWLRHRAQNRYRREALAELSKLEASIAGPAARRYALASLPALIKRTALAAWPRETVAALSGPGWSDFLKAHAGKARIDEDAYRFLAETQYRVPALAMVDEGAARRTISAARQWIEGHDVHP
;
A
#
# COMPACT_ATOMS: atom_id res chain seq x y z
N MET A 1 -38.13 73.55 41.99
CA MET A 1 -36.71 73.67 41.61
C MET A 1 -36.57 72.99 40.27
N GLU A 2 -36.78 73.75 39.19
CA GLU A 2 -36.57 73.26 37.81
C GLU A 2 -35.08 73.41 37.48
N PRO A 3 -34.42 72.38 36.93
CA PRO A 3 -33.00 72.44 36.60
C PRO A 3 -32.76 73.39 35.41
N SER A 4 -31.89 74.38 35.62
CA SER A 4 -31.45 75.32 34.58
C SER A 4 -30.63 74.60 33.51
N THR A 5 -31.19 74.49 32.30
CA THR A 5 -30.48 74.06 31.09
C THR A 5 -29.30 75.02 30.84
N PRO A 6 -28.06 74.51 30.69
CA PRO A 6 -26.92 75.37 30.40
C PRO A 6 -27.10 76.10 29.05
N PRO A 7 -26.53 77.30 28.89
CA PRO A 7 -26.65 78.08 27.66
C PRO A 7 -26.07 77.29 26.48
N GLN A 8 -26.89 77.12 25.44
CA GLN A 8 -26.47 76.53 24.17
C GLN A 8 -25.54 77.52 23.48
N ASP A 9 -24.24 77.20 23.42
CA ASP A 9 -23.26 78.02 22.71
C ASP A 9 -23.33 77.69 21.20
N PRO A 10 -23.87 78.58 20.37
CA PRO A 10 -24.06 78.32 18.94
C PRO A 10 -22.72 78.11 18.21
N MET A 11 -21.61 78.58 18.80
CA MET A 11 -20.28 78.41 18.23
C MET A 11 -19.71 77.01 18.54
N LEU A 12 -20.08 76.42 19.69
CA LEU A 12 -19.76 75.02 20.00
C LEU A 12 -20.56 74.06 19.11
N ASP A 13 -21.85 74.33 18.89
CA ASP A 13 -22.67 73.52 17.98
C ASP A 13 -22.21 73.64 16.52
N ALA A 14 -21.71 74.81 16.11
CA ALA A 14 -21.12 75.01 14.78
C ALA A 14 -19.80 74.23 14.61
N THR A 15 -18.92 74.26 15.61
CA THR A 15 -17.63 73.53 15.57
C THR A 15 -17.82 72.01 15.64
N LEU A 16 -18.82 71.52 16.39
CA LEU A 16 -19.18 70.10 16.41
C LEU A 16 -19.80 69.63 15.08
N ARG A 17 -20.55 70.50 14.38
CA ARG A 17 -21.03 70.21 13.01
C ARG A 17 -19.93 70.23 11.96
N GLU A 18 -18.86 70.99 12.20
CA GLU A 18 -17.70 71.09 11.31
C GLU A 18 -16.67 69.97 11.51
N LEU A 19 -16.75 69.24 12.64
CA LEU A 19 -16.13 67.91 12.79
C LEU A 19 -16.82 66.93 11.85
N ALA A 20 -16.41 67.00 10.59
CA ALA A 20 -16.82 66.12 9.52
C ALA A 20 -16.78 64.67 10.01
N ASP A 21 -17.95 64.04 9.97
CA ASP A 21 -18.17 62.62 10.18
C ASP A 21 -17.05 61.85 9.48
N ILE A 22 -16.11 61.28 10.26
CA ILE A 22 -15.03 60.49 9.73
C ILE A 22 -15.69 59.24 9.17
N ALA A 23 -15.99 59.27 7.87
CA ALA A 23 -16.43 58.11 7.13
C ALA A 23 -15.35 57.02 7.30
N LEU A 24 -15.61 56.05 8.19
CA LEU A 24 -14.71 54.92 8.34
C LEU A 24 -14.60 54.25 6.96
N PRO A 25 -13.38 54.01 6.46
CA PRO A 25 -13.23 53.28 5.22
C PRO A 25 -13.93 51.93 5.39
N PRO A 26 -14.64 51.44 4.36
CA PRO A 26 -15.27 50.13 4.42
C PRO A 26 -14.21 49.10 4.84
N PRO A 27 -14.55 48.14 5.73
CA PRO A 27 -13.59 47.19 6.27
C PRO A 27 -12.90 46.48 5.10
N VAL A 28 -11.60 46.69 4.98
CA VAL A 28 -10.78 46.00 3.98
C VAL A 28 -10.89 44.51 4.30
N SER A 29 -11.38 43.74 3.32
CA SER A 29 -11.47 42.29 3.47
C SER A 29 -10.08 41.76 3.78
N MET A 30 -9.86 41.28 5.00
CA MET A 30 -8.60 40.66 5.45
C MET A 30 -8.35 39.29 4.83
N MET A 31 -9.25 38.80 3.98
CA MET A 31 -8.95 37.65 3.15
C MET A 31 -8.22 38.12 1.89
N PRO A 32 -6.92 37.83 1.73
CA PRO A 32 -6.29 37.97 0.44
C PRO A 32 -6.91 36.90 -0.45
N ALA A 33 -7.97 37.24 -1.18
CA ALA A 33 -8.54 36.45 -2.27
C ALA A 33 -7.56 36.46 -3.45
N THR A 34 -6.35 35.98 -3.18
CA THR A 34 -5.26 35.89 -4.14
C THR A 34 -5.39 34.56 -4.84
N TRP A 35 -5.07 34.57 -6.13
CA TRP A 35 -4.95 33.37 -6.95
C TRP A 35 -4.01 32.32 -6.31
N GLY A 36 -3.15 32.74 -5.37
CA GLY A 36 -2.29 31.87 -4.57
C GLY A 36 -3.03 30.75 -3.83
N TRP A 37 -4.25 30.98 -3.30
CA TRP A 37 -5.02 29.90 -2.67
C TRP A 37 -5.53 28.87 -3.67
N ALA A 38 -5.93 29.32 -4.86
CA ALA A 38 -6.33 28.41 -5.94
C ALA A 38 -5.13 27.58 -6.43
N VAL A 39 -3.96 28.21 -6.58
CA VAL A 39 -2.71 27.52 -6.92
C VAL A 39 -2.32 26.53 -5.81
N LEU A 40 -2.39 26.94 -4.54
CA LEU A 40 -2.09 26.07 -3.40
C LEU A 40 -3.05 24.88 -3.35
N ALA A 41 -4.35 25.11 -3.51
CA ALA A 41 -5.36 24.05 -3.57
C ALA A 41 -5.09 23.08 -4.73
N ALA A 42 -4.70 23.60 -5.91
CA ALA A 42 -4.33 22.76 -7.05
C ALA A 42 -3.09 21.90 -6.76
N VAL A 43 -2.05 22.47 -6.14
CA VAL A 43 -0.84 21.71 -5.74
C VAL A 43 -1.18 20.62 -4.71
N VAL A 44 -2.00 20.94 -3.71
CA VAL A 44 -2.46 19.97 -2.70
C VAL A 44 -3.30 18.87 -3.37
N ALA A 45 -4.20 19.21 -4.28
CA ALA A 45 -4.99 18.23 -5.01
C ALA A 45 -4.13 17.30 -5.88
N LEU A 46 -3.15 17.85 -6.61
CA LEU A 46 -2.24 17.06 -7.44
C LEU A 46 -1.35 16.14 -6.61
N THR A 47 -0.83 16.61 -5.48
CA THR A 47 -0.03 15.77 -4.58
C THR A 47 -0.87 14.63 -4.00
N LEU A 48 -2.07 14.92 -3.49
CA LEU A 48 -3.01 13.89 -3.03
C LEU A 48 -3.35 12.88 -4.13
N ALA A 49 -3.64 13.35 -5.34
CA ALA A 49 -3.95 12.48 -6.48
C ALA A 49 -2.75 11.58 -6.84
N PHE A 50 -1.54 12.12 -6.84
CA PHE A 50 -0.32 11.36 -7.09
C PHE A 50 -0.09 10.28 -6.03
N PHE A 51 -0.21 10.62 -4.74
CA PHE A 51 -0.08 9.65 -3.66
C PHE A 51 -1.18 8.59 -3.71
N LEU A 52 -2.42 8.98 -3.99
CA LEU A 52 -3.55 8.07 -4.12
C LEU A 52 -3.36 7.12 -5.30
N TRP A 53 -2.96 7.62 -6.47
CA TRP A 53 -2.67 6.80 -7.64
C TRP A 53 -1.54 5.81 -7.36
N ARG A 54 -0.45 6.27 -6.72
CA ARG A 54 0.67 5.41 -6.35
C ARG A 54 0.25 4.35 -5.33
N TRP A 55 -0.57 4.71 -4.33
CA TRP A 55 -1.12 3.76 -3.36
C TRP A 55 -2.05 2.74 -4.01
N LEU A 56 -2.95 3.17 -4.91
CA LEU A 56 -3.84 2.29 -5.65
C LEU A 56 -3.06 1.35 -6.58
N ARG A 57 -2.01 1.86 -7.24
CA ARG A 57 -1.12 1.05 -8.08
C ARG A 57 -0.37 0.01 -7.26
N HIS A 58 0.19 0.41 -6.12
CA HIS A 58 0.81 -0.52 -5.16
C HIS A 58 -0.21 -1.56 -4.65
N ARG A 59 -1.44 -1.16 -4.35
CA ARG A 59 -2.50 -2.06 -3.87
C ARG A 59 -2.94 -3.04 -4.96
N ALA A 60 -3.05 -2.58 -6.20
CA ALA A 60 -3.36 -3.42 -7.37
C ALA A 60 -2.22 -4.41 -7.63
N GLN A 61 -0.97 -3.95 -7.56
CA GLN A 61 0.22 -4.79 -7.65
C GLN A 61 0.33 -5.77 -6.49
N ASN A 62 -0.26 -5.51 -5.32
CA ASN A 62 -0.25 -6.45 -4.20
C ASN A 62 -1.48 -7.37 -4.13
N ARG A 63 -2.44 -7.25 -5.06
CA ARG A 63 -3.62 -8.12 -5.08
C ARG A 63 -3.24 -9.58 -5.28
N TYR A 64 -2.35 -9.87 -6.24
CA TYR A 64 -1.91 -11.25 -6.50
C TYR A 64 -1.19 -11.84 -5.28
N ARG A 65 -0.37 -11.05 -4.57
CA ARG A 65 0.30 -11.48 -3.32
C ARG A 65 -0.73 -11.86 -2.26
N ARG A 66 -1.76 -11.04 -2.06
CA ARG A 66 -2.82 -11.30 -1.09
C ARG A 66 -3.62 -12.56 -1.42
N GLU A 67 -3.94 -12.77 -2.70
CA GLU A 67 -4.61 -13.98 -3.16
C GLU A 67 -3.74 -15.22 -2.90
N ALA A 68 -2.45 -15.16 -3.26
CA ALA A 68 -1.53 -16.25 -3.04
C ALA A 68 -1.34 -16.58 -1.54
N LEU A 69 -1.24 -15.57 -0.67
CA LEU A 69 -1.13 -15.76 0.78
C LEU A 69 -2.42 -16.32 1.40
N ALA A 70 -3.59 -15.93 0.89
CA ALA A 70 -4.87 -16.46 1.35
C ALA A 70 -5.07 -17.92 0.91
N GLU A 71 -4.54 -18.31 -0.24
CA GLU A 71 -4.52 -19.72 -0.67
C GLU A 71 -3.52 -20.52 0.17
N LEU A 72 -2.32 -19.98 0.40
CA LEU A 72 -1.30 -20.60 1.23
C LEU A 72 -1.77 -20.85 2.67
N SER A 73 -2.49 -19.91 3.28
CA SER A 73 -3.02 -20.07 4.64
C SER A 73 -4.05 -21.19 4.75
N LYS A 74 -4.86 -21.41 3.70
CA LYS A 74 -5.79 -22.56 3.63
C LYS A 74 -5.03 -23.88 3.57
N LEU A 75 -3.96 -23.94 2.78
CA LEU A 75 -3.11 -25.12 2.70
C LEU A 75 -2.43 -25.40 4.05
N GLU A 76 -1.89 -24.37 4.70
CA GLU A 76 -1.25 -24.44 6.02
C GLU A 76 -2.20 -24.98 7.11
N ALA A 77 -3.47 -24.55 7.11
CA ALA A 77 -4.46 -25.05 8.06
C ALA A 77 -4.80 -26.54 7.89
N SER A 78 -4.56 -27.10 6.70
CA SER A 78 -4.95 -28.47 6.34
C SER A 78 -3.86 -29.53 6.62
N ILE A 79 -2.63 -29.14 6.95
CA ILE A 79 -1.47 -30.06 7.00
C ILE A 79 -1.44 -31.08 8.15
N ALA A 80 -2.41 -31.02 9.07
CA ALA A 80 -2.52 -31.95 10.19
C ALA A 80 -2.74 -33.40 9.72
N GLY A 81 -3.50 -33.59 8.64
CA GLY A 81 -3.74 -34.92 8.05
C GLY A 81 -2.64 -35.32 7.05
N PRO A 82 -2.16 -36.58 7.03
CA PRO A 82 -1.15 -37.04 6.06
C PRO A 82 -1.55 -36.83 4.59
N ALA A 83 -2.82 -37.09 4.24
CA ALA A 83 -3.32 -36.88 2.88
C ALA A 83 -3.41 -35.39 2.52
N ALA A 84 -3.92 -34.57 3.43
CA ALA A 84 -4.03 -33.13 3.24
C ALA A 84 -2.67 -32.43 3.20
N ARG A 85 -1.69 -32.91 3.98
CA ARG A 85 -0.29 -32.48 3.90
C ARG A 85 0.33 -32.75 2.54
N ARG A 86 0.15 -33.95 1.99
CA ARG A 86 0.62 -34.30 0.63
C ARG A 86 0.00 -33.37 -0.41
N TYR A 87 -1.31 -33.14 -0.30
CA TYR A 87 -2.01 -32.21 -1.18
C TYR A 87 -1.47 -30.78 -1.08
N ALA A 88 -1.27 -30.28 0.14
CA ALA A 88 -0.70 -28.95 0.38
C ALA A 88 0.69 -28.82 -0.25
N LEU A 89 1.58 -29.77 0.00
CA LEU A 89 2.94 -29.76 -0.55
C LEU A 89 2.96 -29.90 -2.08
N ALA A 90 2.07 -30.70 -2.65
CA ALA A 90 1.94 -30.84 -4.10
C ALA A 90 1.39 -29.56 -4.78
N SER A 91 0.61 -28.76 -4.04
CA SER A 91 0.01 -27.52 -4.55
C SER A 91 0.96 -26.32 -4.50
N LEU A 92 1.98 -26.35 -3.63
CA LEU A 92 2.91 -25.23 -3.44
C LEU A 92 3.62 -24.77 -4.73
N PRO A 93 4.19 -25.63 -5.58
CA PRO A 93 4.92 -25.17 -6.76
C PRO A 93 4.02 -24.46 -7.76
N ALA A 94 2.81 -24.97 -7.95
CA ALA A 94 1.83 -24.35 -8.84
C ALA A 94 1.43 -22.96 -8.31
N LEU A 95 1.24 -22.83 -6.99
CA LEU A 95 0.95 -21.55 -6.34
C LEU A 95 2.09 -20.53 -6.51
N ILE A 96 3.34 -20.93 -6.27
CA ILE A 96 4.50 -20.05 -6.45
C ILE A 96 4.68 -19.69 -7.93
N LYS A 97 4.55 -20.65 -8.85
CA LYS A 97 4.68 -20.39 -10.29
C LYS A 97 3.59 -19.44 -10.79
N ARG A 98 2.34 -19.59 -10.31
CA ARG A 98 1.26 -18.63 -10.59
C ARG A 98 1.56 -17.25 -10.01
N THR A 99 2.13 -17.18 -8.81
CA THR A 99 2.54 -15.91 -8.17
C THR A 99 3.62 -15.22 -9.00
N ALA A 100 4.60 -15.95 -9.51
CA ALA A 100 5.62 -15.40 -10.39
C ALA A 100 5.03 -14.95 -11.75
N LEU A 101 4.14 -15.73 -12.36
CA LEU A 101 3.47 -15.34 -13.60
C LEU A 101 2.58 -14.09 -13.46
N ALA A 102 2.15 -13.75 -12.25
CA ALA A 102 1.41 -12.52 -11.98
C ALA A 102 2.34 -11.28 -11.84
N ALA A 103 3.63 -11.50 -11.61
CA ALA A 103 4.62 -10.46 -11.34
C ALA A 103 5.60 -10.22 -12.49
N TRP A 104 5.89 -11.24 -13.31
CA TRP A 104 6.85 -11.18 -14.44
C TRP A 104 6.22 -11.64 -15.77
N PRO A 105 6.80 -11.25 -16.92
CA PRO A 105 6.36 -11.69 -18.24
C PRO A 105 6.30 -13.22 -18.34
N ARG A 106 5.26 -13.72 -19.01
CA ARG A 106 5.00 -15.16 -19.12
C ARG A 106 6.12 -15.87 -19.87
N GLU A 107 6.70 -15.20 -20.85
CA GLU A 107 7.78 -15.70 -21.71
C GLU A 107 9.02 -16.05 -20.88
N THR A 108 9.33 -15.22 -19.87
CA THR A 108 10.46 -15.42 -18.97
C THR A 108 10.19 -16.56 -17.98
N VAL A 109 9.01 -16.59 -17.35
CA VAL A 109 8.73 -17.53 -16.25
C VAL A 109 8.28 -18.91 -16.73
N ALA A 110 7.51 -18.99 -17.82
CA ALA A 110 6.94 -20.26 -18.28
C ALA A 110 8.00 -21.24 -18.78
N ALA A 111 9.09 -20.72 -19.37
CA ALA A 111 10.22 -21.52 -19.85
C ALA A 111 11.09 -22.09 -18.72
N LEU A 112 10.98 -21.55 -17.50
CA LEU A 112 11.80 -21.99 -16.37
C LEU A 112 11.28 -23.29 -15.77
N SER A 113 12.20 -24.22 -15.55
CA SER A 113 11.98 -25.51 -14.90
C SER A 113 13.25 -26.00 -14.23
N GLY A 114 13.11 -26.87 -13.22
CA GLY A 114 14.26 -27.49 -12.54
C GLY A 114 15.24 -26.45 -11.98
N PRO A 115 16.55 -26.58 -12.24
CA PRO A 115 17.58 -25.67 -11.72
C PRO A 115 17.37 -24.20 -12.09
N GLY A 116 16.98 -23.91 -13.35
CA GLY A 116 16.74 -22.53 -13.80
C GLY A 116 15.57 -21.87 -13.06
N TRP A 117 14.61 -22.67 -12.58
CA TRP A 117 13.54 -22.16 -11.73
C TRP A 117 14.02 -21.88 -10.30
N SER A 118 14.83 -22.75 -9.69
CA SER A 118 15.42 -22.46 -8.37
C SER A 118 16.30 -21.21 -8.39
N ASP A 119 17.09 -21.01 -9.44
CA ASP A 119 17.96 -19.84 -9.57
C ASP A 119 17.14 -18.56 -9.72
N PHE A 120 16.05 -18.61 -10.48
CA PHE A 120 15.09 -17.51 -10.58
C PHE A 120 14.49 -17.15 -9.22
N LEU A 121 14.04 -18.13 -8.43
CA LEU A 121 13.47 -17.90 -7.11
C LEU A 121 14.48 -17.26 -6.15
N LYS A 122 15.75 -17.64 -6.23
CA LYS A 122 16.85 -17.03 -5.45
C LYS A 122 17.14 -15.60 -5.89
N ALA A 123 17.28 -15.39 -7.20
CA ALA A 123 17.57 -14.08 -7.77
C ALA A 123 16.50 -13.04 -7.41
N HIS A 124 15.24 -13.46 -7.30
CA HIS A 124 14.11 -12.59 -6.98
C HIS A 124 13.64 -12.71 -5.53
N ALA A 125 14.41 -13.35 -4.64
CA ALA A 125 14.04 -13.55 -3.25
C ALA A 125 13.86 -12.25 -2.47
N GLY A 126 14.52 -11.17 -2.90
CA GLY A 126 14.46 -9.86 -2.26
C GLY A 126 14.86 -9.95 -0.79
N LYS A 127 13.87 -9.78 0.11
CA LYS A 127 14.07 -9.87 1.57
C LYS A 127 13.80 -11.27 2.15
N ALA A 128 13.33 -12.22 1.34
CA ALA A 128 13.03 -13.57 1.79
C ALA A 128 14.29 -14.31 2.22
N ARG A 129 14.24 -15.00 3.37
CA ARG A 129 15.34 -15.79 3.90
C ARG A 129 14.98 -17.26 3.86
N ILE A 130 15.32 -17.91 2.75
CA ILE A 130 14.90 -19.28 2.48
C ILE A 130 16.13 -20.17 2.40
N ASP A 131 16.05 -21.33 3.03
CA ASP A 131 17.11 -22.32 2.99
C ASP A 131 17.26 -22.92 1.59
N GLU A 132 18.49 -23.28 1.21
CA GLU A 132 18.81 -23.89 -0.08
C GLU A 132 17.99 -25.15 -0.36
N ASP A 133 17.72 -25.95 0.68
CA ASP A 133 16.90 -27.15 0.60
C ASP A 133 15.44 -26.84 0.28
N ALA A 134 14.91 -25.71 0.75
CA ALA A 134 13.55 -25.30 0.45
C ALA A 134 13.42 -24.82 -1.01
N TYR A 135 14.40 -24.09 -1.55
CA TYR A 135 14.41 -23.74 -2.98
C TYR A 135 14.41 -24.98 -3.87
N ARG A 136 15.27 -25.94 -3.55
CA ARG A 136 15.33 -27.23 -4.25
C ARG A 136 14.01 -27.99 -4.13
N PHE A 137 13.43 -28.05 -2.93
CA PHE A 137 12.14 -28.70 -2.71
C PHE A 137 11.06 -28.07 -3.57
N LEU A 138 10.95 -26.73 -3.61
CA LEU A 138 9.97 -25.99 -4.41
C LEU A 138 10.18 -26.13 -5.93
N ALA A 139 11.42 -26.36 -6.37
CA ALA A 139 11.73 -26.58 -7.78
C ALA A 139 11.50 -28.02 -8.25
N GLU A 140 11.65 -29.00 -7.37
CA GLU A 140 11.59 -30.42 -7.70
C GLU A 140 10.25 -31.09 -7.34
N THR A 141 9.38 -30.42 -6.57
CA THR A 141 8.13 -31.02 -6.06
C THR A 141 7.18 -31.46 -7.17
N GLN A 142 7.22 -30.83 -8.35
CA GLN A 142 6.43 -31.26 -9.51
C GLN A 142 6.75 -32.70 -9.97
N TYR A 143 7.91 -33.24 -9.59
CA TYR A 143 8.39 -34.55 -10.04
C TYR A 143 8.53 -35.59 -8.91
N ARG A 144 8.27 -35.23 -7.64
CA ARG A 144 8.46 -36.14 -6.48
C ARG A 144 7.19 -36.38 -5.64
N VAL A 145 6.02 -36.47 -6.28
CA VAL A 145 4.73 -36.74 -5.59
C VAL A 145 4.78 -37.96 -4.63
N PRO A 146 5.46 -39.08 -4.95
CA PRO A 146 5.58 -40.21 -4.02
C PRO A 146 6.43 -39.89 -2.77
N ALA A 147 7.46 -39.05 -2.89
CA ALA A 147 8.34 -38.69 -1.76
C ALA A 147 7.64 -37.77 -0.75
N LEU A 148 6.61 -37.03 -1.17
CA LEU A 148 5.77 -36.19 -0.30
C LEU A 148 5.05 -37.00 0.77
N ALA A 149 4.89 -38.30 0.52
CA ALA A 149 4.29 -39.23 1.47
C ALA A 149 5.06 -39.38 2.78
N MET A 150 6.38 -39.15 2.73
CA MET A 150 7.29 -39.36 3.84
C MET A 150 7.68 -38.06 4.54
N VAL A 151 7.15 -36.92 4.09
CA VAL A 151 7.43 -35.61 4.68
C VAL A 151 6.67 -35.48 6.00
N ASP A 152 7.42 -35.33 7.09
CA ASP A 152 6.86 -35.08 8.41
C ASP A 152 6.21 -33.68 8.49
N GLU A 153 5.46 -33.44 9.56
CA GLU A 153 4.71 -32.17 9.70
C GLU A 153 5.63 -30.97 9.85
N GLY A 154 6.74 -31.13 10.58
CA GLY A 154 7.70 -30.06 10.81
C GLY A 154 8.38 -29.65 9.50
N ALA A 155 8.81 -30.63 8.70
CA ALA A 155 9.33 -30.38 7.36
C ALA A 155 8.30 -29.69 6.46
N ALA A 156 7.04 -30.13 6.49
CA ALA A 156 5.98 -29.49 5.71
C ALA A 156 5.74 -28.02 6.12
N ARG A 157 5.73 -27.74 7.43
CA ARG A 157 5.61 -26.38 7.98
C ARG A 157 6.78 -25.49 7.55
N ARG A 158 8.01 -26.00 7.57
CA ARG A 158 9.20 -25.26 7.10
C ARG A 158 9.08 -24.90 5.63
N THR A 159 8.67 -25.84 4.78
CA THR A 159 8.48 -25.56 3.34
C THR A 159 7.37 -24.54 3.10
N ILE A 160 6.24 -24.64 3.80
CA ILE A 160 5.15 -23.66 3.69
C ILE A 160 5.61 -22.27 4.16
N SER A 161 6.37 -22.21 5.26
CA SER A 161 6.96 -20.96 5.75
C SER A 161 7.93 -20.35 4.73
N ALA A 162 8.78 -21.16 4.09
CA ALA A 162 9.66 -20.70 3.01
C ALA A 162 8.87 -20.14 1.83
N ALA A 163 7.80 -20.82 1.40
CA ALA A 163 6.92 -20.32 0.35
C ALA A 163 6.26 -18.99 0.73
N ARG A 164 5.78 -18.85 1.98
CA ARG A 164 5.22 -17.60 2.52
C ARG A 164 6.24 -16.47 2.46
N GLN A 165 7.44 -16.70 2.98
CA GLN A 165 8.51 -15.70 2.98
C GLN A 165 8.87 -15.25 1.56
N TRP A 166 8.88 -16.17 0.60
CA TRP A 166 9.09 -15.81 -0.81
C TRP A 166 7.97 -14.92 -1.35
N ILE A 167 6.71 -15.29 -1.14
CA ILE A 167 5.54 -14.54 -1.63
C ILE A 167 5.49 -13.13 -1.00
N GLU A 168 5.88 -12.99 0.27
CA GLU A 168 5.93 -11.71 0.98
C GLU A 168 7.14 -10.86 0.59
N GLY A 169 8.29 -11.50 0.39
CA GLY A 169 9.59 -10.85 0.28
C GLY A 169 10.14 -10.66 -1.13
N HIS A 170 9.56 -11.32 -2.15
CA HIS A 170 10.09 -11.25 -3.51
C HIS A 170 10.02 -9.83 -4.06
N ASP A 171 11.10 -9.43 -4.71
CA ASP A 171 11.23 -8.11 -5.29
C ASP A 171 10.91 -8.16 -6.79
N VAL A 172 9.95 -7.33 -7.21
CA VAL A 172 9.62 -7.16 -8.62
C VAL A 172 10.37 -5.92 -9.07
N HIS A 173 11.63 -6.10 -9.45
CA HIS A 173 12.39 -5.02 -10.06
C HIS A 173 11.72 -4.65 -11.41
N PRO A 174 11.37 -3.38 -11.61
CA PRO A 174 10.79 -2.88 -12.86
C PRO A 174 11.80 -2.83 -14.00
#